data_AF-A0A538J0M0-F1
#
_entry.id   AF-A0A538J0M0-F1
#
_cell.length_a   1.000
_cell.length_b   1.000
_cell.length_c   1.000
_cell.angle_alpha   90.00
_cell.angle_beta   90.00
_cell.angle_gamma   90.00
#
_symmetry.space_group_name_H-M   'P 1'
#
loop_
_entity.id
_entity.type
_entity.pdbx_description
1 polymer ?
#
loop_
_entity_poly.entity_id
_entity_poly.type
_entity_poly.pdbx_seq_one_letter_code
_entity_poly.pdbx_strand_id
1 'polypeptide(L)'
;MTVQLDINGRLISLTRAEAERLRDEATAQAASSSALRDLSLVLDRAIRGKRVVALQHQEQRALARLLAQYPDDEYAPLRAALSHALAPARQ
;
A
#
# COMPACT_ATOMS: atom_id res chain seq x y z
N MET A 1 -16.26 1.40 -6.94
CA MET A 1 -15.86 0.09 -6.37
C MET A 1 -14.63 0.32 -5.50
N THR A 2 -14.58 -0.31 -4.33
CA THR A 2 -13.50 -0.13 -3.35
C THR A 2 -12.55 -1.32 -3.36
N VAL A 3 -11.29 -1.06 -3.01
CA VAL A 3 -10.23 -2.05 -2.80
C VAL A 3 -9.90 -2.04 -1.31
N GLN A 4 -9.68 -3.21 -0.70
CA GLN A 4 -9.36 -3.30 0.73
C GLN A 4 -7.97 -3.89 0.93
N LEU A 5 -7.16 -3.18 1.71
CA LEU A 5 -5.82 -3.61 2.12
C LEU A 5 -5.85 -3.92 3.61
N ASP A 6 -5.25 -5.04 4.01
CA ASP A 6 -4.99 -5.34 5.42
C ASP A 6 -3.56 -4.98 5.77
N ILE A 7 -3.41 -4.03 6.69
CA ILE A 7 -2.12 -3.54 7.19
C ILE A 7 -2.04 -3.88 8.67
N ASN A 8 -1.36 -4.99 8.97
CA ASN A 8 -1.16 -5.47 10.34
C ASN A 8 -2.48 -5.62 11.13
N GLY A 9 -3.49 -6.22 10.52
CA GLY A 9 -4.82 -6.42 11.12
C GLY A 9 -5.76 -5.23 10.97
N ARG A 10 -5.33 -4.13 10.33
CA ARG A 10 -6.18 -2.95 10.06
C ARG A 10 -6.61 -2.94 8.60
N LEU A 11 -7.92 -3.00 8.38
CA LEU A 11 -8.51 -2.91 7.04
C LEU A 11 -8.63 -1.45 6.61
N ILE A 12 -7.91 -1.08 5.55
CA ILE A 12 -7.97 0.23 4.92
C ILE A 12 -8.67 0.11 3.57
N SER A 13 -9.68 0.93 3.35
CA SER A 13 -10.41 0.99 2.08
C SER A 13 -9.83 2.09 1.21
N LEU A 14 -9.56 1.76 -0.04
CA LEU A 14 -9.19 2.69 -1.11
C LEU A 14 -10.29 2.68 -2.15
N THR A 15 -10.49 3.82 -2.81
CA THR A 15 -11.17 3.84 -4.10
C THR A 15 -10.34 3.05 -5.11
N ARG A 16 -11.01 2.52 -6.14
CA ARG A 16 -10.31 1.85 -7.24
C ARG A 16 -9.28 2.75 -7.91
N ALA A 17 -9.59 4.04 -8.10
CA ALA A 17 -8.69 5.00 -8.74
C ALA A 17 -7.42 5.25 -7.93
N GLU A 18 -7.55 5.37 -6.60
CA GLU A 18 -6.41 5.46 -5.68
C GLU A 18 -5.53 4.21 -5.76
N ALA A 19 -6.13 3.02 -5.71
CA ALA A 19 -5.37 1.77 -5.82
C ALA A 19 -4.67 1.63 -7.19
N GLU A 20 -5.32 2.03 -8.28
CA GLU A 20 -4.74 2.05 -9.63
C GLU A 20 -3.56 3.02 -9.71
N ARG A 21 -3.69 4.23 -9.16
CA ARG A 21 -2.59 5.22 -9.11
C ARG A 21 -1.37 4.68 -8.35
N LEU A 22 -1.60 4.09 -7.18
CA LEU A 22 -0.53 3.49 -6.37
C LEU A 22 0.13 2.30 -7.10
N ARG A 23 -0.65 1.48 -7.80
CA ARG A 23 -0.13 0.36 -8.61
C ARG A 23 0.75 0.85 -9.75
N ASP A 24 0.28 1.87 -10.47
CA ASP A 24 0.96 2.40 -11.65
C ASP A 24 2.30 3.03 -11.24
N GLU A 25 2.32 3.79 -10.14
CA GLU A 25 3.54 4.38 -9.58
C GLU A 25 4.52 3.30 -9.07
N ALA A 26 4.01 2.28 -8.36
CA ALA A 26 4.84 1.15 -7.94
C ALA A 26 5.43 0.39 -9.14
N THR A 27 4.67 0.29 -10.23
CA THR A 27 5.12 -0.34 -11.49
C THR A 27 6.20 0.50 -12.19
N ALA A 28 6.03 1.82 -12.23
CA ALA A 28 7.03 2.73 -12.81
C ALA A 28 8.39 2.63 -12.10
N GLN A 29 8.38 2.37 -10.79
CA GLN A 29 9.58 2.24 -9.96
C GLN A 29 10.03 0.78 -9.75
N ALA A 30 9.33 -0.21 -10.30
CA ALA A 30 9.58 -1.64 -10.06
C ALA A 30 10.95 -2.14 -10.55
N ALA A 31 11.54 -1.49 -11.57
CA ALA A 31 12.84 -1.86 -12.12
C ALA A 31 14.00 -1.68 -11.11
N SER A 32 13.84 -0.77 -10.14
CA SER A 32 14.88 -0.44 -9.16
C SER A 32 14.61 -1.05 -7.78
N SER A 33 13.47 -1.70 -7.56
CA SER A 33 13.10 -2.29 -6.28
C SER A 33 12.15 -3.48 -6.43
N SER A 34 12.61 -4.66 -6.00
CA SER A 34 11.75 -5.86 -5.93
C SER A 34 10.54 -5.65 -5.03
N ALA A 35 10.68 -4.90 -3.94
CA ALA A 35 9.57 -4.60 -3.04
C ALA A 35 8.47 -3.73 -3.71
N LEU A 36 8.83 -2.82 -4.62
CA LEU A 36 7.86 -2.05 -5.40
C LEU A 36 7.20 -2.90 -6.49
N ARG A 37 7.95 -3.84 -7.09
CA ARG A 37 7.39 -4.83 -7.99
C ARG A 37 6.36 -5.72 -7.30
N ASP A 38 6.68 -6.23 -6.11
CA ASP A 38 5.77 -7.08 -5.34
C ASP A 38 4.52 -6.30 -4.92
N LEU A 39 4.70 -5.05 -4.45
CA LEU A 39 3.60 -4.14 -4.15
C LEU A 39 2.67 -3.92 -5.34
N SER A 40 3.20 -3.70 -6.55
CA SER A 40 2.36 -3.48 -7.74
C SER A 40 1.53 -4.71 -8.10
N LEU A 41 2.10 -5.91 -7.98
CA LEU A 41 1.38 -7.17 -8.21
C LEU A 41 0.28 -7.39 -7.17
N VAL A 42 0.57 -7.08 -5.91
CA VAL A 42 -0.40 -7.14 -4.81
C VAL A 42 -1.58 -6.20 -5.05
N LEU A 43 -1.30 -4.95 -5.46
CA LEU A 43 -2.34 -3.97 -5.77
C LEU A 43 -3.16 -4.39 -7.00
N ASP A 44 -2.54 -4.89 -8.07
CA ASP A 44 -3.26 -5.39 -9.24
C ASP A 44 -4.20 -6.54 -8.89
N ARG A 45 -3.75 -7.46 -8.02
CA ARG A 45 -4.57 -8.55 -7.51
C ARG A 45 -5.76 -8.03 -6.70
N ALA A 46 -5.54 -7.04 -5.85
CA ALA A 46 -6.59 -6.44 -5.03
C ALA A 46 -7.65 -5.73 -5.90
N ILE A 47 -7.22 -5.01 -6.94
CA ILE A 47 -8.10 -4.33 -7.92
C ILE A 47 -8.96 -5.34 -8.69
N ARG A 48 -8.37 -6.43 -9.19
CA ARG A 48 -9.09 -7.44 -9.99
C ARG A 48 -10.01 -8.31 -9.14
N GLY A 49 -9.58 -8.66 -7.93
CA GLY A 49 -10.15 -9.77 -7.17
C GLY A 49 -11.34 -9.46 -6.27
N LYS A 50 -11.69 -8.18 -6.03
CA LYS A 50 -12.65 -7.77 -4.97
C LYS A 50 -12.34 -8.42 -3.60
N ARG A 51 -11.06 -8.70 -3.33
CA ARG A 51 -10.62 -9.40 -2.11
C ARG A 51 -9.76 -8.47 -1.27
N VAL A 52 -9.88 -8.63 0.04
CA VAL A 52 -8.91 -8.07 0.99
C VAL A 52 -7.55 -8.70 0.72
N VAL A 53 -6.52 -7.88 0.58
CA VAL A 53 -5.14 -8.36 0.45
C VAL A 53 -4.31 -7.83 1.61
N ALA A 54 -3.66 -8.74 2.33
CA ALA A 54 -2.76 -8.39 3.42
C ALA A 54 -1.39 -8.00 2.88
N LEU A 55 -0.89 -6.84 3.34
CA LEU A 55 0.45 -6.37 3.04
C LEU A 55 1.43 -6.97 4.04
N GLN A 56 2.45 -7.63 3.52
CA GLN A 56 3.65 -8.03 4.23
C GLN A 56 4.49 -6.81 4.61
N HIS A 57 5.36 -6.99 5.60
CA HIS A 57 6.18 -5.90 6.14
C HIS A 57 7.04 -5.19 5.08
N GLN A 58 7.57 -5.90 4.07
CA GLN A 58 8.32 -5.27 2.97
C GLN A 58 7.44 -4.40 2.06
N GLU A 59 6.22 -4.87 1.74
CA GLU A 59 5.25 -4.14 0.94
C GLU A 59 4.72 -2.92 1.70
N GLN A 60 4.53 -3.03 3.02
CA GLN A 60 4.20 -1.89 3.87
C GLN A 60 5.28 -0.80 3.82
N ARG A 61 6.56 -1.18 3.90
CA ARG A 61 7.68 -0.23 3.76
C ARG A 61 7.73 0.40 2.37
N ALA A 62 7.56 -0.41 1.32
CA ALA A 62 7.53 0.06 -0.05
C ALA A 62 6.38 1.07 -0.25
N LEU A 63 5.19 0.76 0.26
CA LEU A 63 4.03 1.63 0.21
C LEU A 63 4.26 2.92 0.99
N ALA A 64 4.82 2.86 2.20
CA ALA A 64 5.14 4.05 2.99
C ALA A 64 6.12 4.98 2.24
N ARG A 65 7.13 4.42 1.56
CA ARG A 65 8.06 5.17 0.73
C ARG A 65 7.38 5.80 -0.49
N LEU A 66 6.44 5.09 -1.10
CA LEU A 66 5.68 5.59 -2.24
C LEU A 66 4.74 6.73 -1.82
N LEU A 67 4.07 6.59 -0.67
CA LEU A 67 3.23 7.64 -0.10
C LEU A 67 4.01 8.91 0.23
N ALA A 68 5.29 8.83 0.61
CA ALA A 68 6.13 10.01 0.85
C ALA A 68 6.25 10.97 -0.36
N GLN A 69 5.81 10.56 -1.55
CA GLN A 69 5.81 11.37 -2.78
C GLN A 69 4.52 12.21 -2.94
N TYR A 70 3.50 11.94 -2.12
CA TYR A 70 2.21 12.63 -2.13
C TYR A 70 2.11 13.62 -0.96
N PRO A 71 1.18 14.60 -1.01
CA PRO A 71 0.82 15.41 0.16
C PRO A 71 0.42 14.57 1.37
N ASP A 72 0.63 15.08 2.58
CA ASP A 72 0.39 14.32 3.83
C ASP A 72 -1.09 14.02 4.09
N ASP A 73 -1.98 14.88 3.62
CA ASP A 73 -3.44 14.68 3.69
C ASP A 73 -3.93 13.65 2.66
N GLU A 74 -3.25 13.53 1.52
CA GLU A 74 -3.52 12.48 0.55
C GLU A 74 -3.12 11.12 1.16
N TYR A 75 -4.09 10.20 1.22
CA TYR A 75 -3.97 8.89 1.85
C TYR A 75 -3.73 8.93 3.38
N ALA A 76 -4.16 9.97 4.11
CA ALA A 76 -3.96 10.07 5.56
C ALA A 76 -4.32 8.80 6.37
N PRO A 77 -5.46 8.09 6.12
CA PRO A 77 -5.77 6.85 6.84
C PRO A 77 -4.76 5.73 6.57
N LEU A 78 -4.26 5.64 5.34
CA LEU A 78 -3.28 4.64 4.91
C LEU A 78 -1.92 4.93 5.54
N ARG A 79 -1.49 6.20 5.55
CA ARG A 79 -0.26 6.64 6.23
C ARG A 79 -0.31 6.32 7.72
N ALA A 80 -1.41 6.66 8.39
CA ALA A 80 -1.58 6.38 9.82
C ALA A 80 -1.48 4.87 10.13
N ALA A 81 -2.08 4.02 9.29
CA ALA A 81 -1.99 2.57 9.43
C ALA A 81 -0.55 2.07 9.26
N LEU A 82 0.18 2.57 8.26
CA LEU A 82 1.58 2.21 8.01
C LEU A 82 2.51 2.70 9.11
N SER A 83 2.34 3.93 9.60
CA SER A 83 3.12 4.46 10.74
C SER A 83 2.92 3.61 11.99
N HIS A 84 1.70 3.13 12.23
CA HIS A 84 1.43 2.23 13.35
C HIS A 84 2.04 0.83 13.13
N ALA A 85 1.94 0.27 11.92
CA ALA A 85 2.45 -1.05 11.61
C ALA A 85 3.98 -1.14 11.55
N LEU A 86 4.65 -0.05 11.14
CA LEU A 86 6.11 0.05 11.02
C LEU A 86 6.78 0.64 12.27
N ALA A 87 6.01 1.07 13.27
CA ALA A 87 6.56 1.52 14.53
C ALA A 87 7.37 0.39 15.18
N PRO A 88 8.56 0.66 15.73
CA PRO A 88 9.33 -0.34 16.44
C PRO A 88 8.48 -0.87 17.59
N ALA A 89 8.42 -2.21 17.73
CA ALA A 89 7.80 -2.84 18.88
C ALA A 89 8.47 -2.27 20.13
N ARG A 90 7.69 -1.53 20.94
CA ARG A 90 8.16 -1.10 22.26
C ARG A 90 8.32 -2.36 23.10
N GLN A 91 9.57 -2.80 23.26
CA GLN A 91 9.98 -3.80 24.24
C GLN A 91 9.95 -3.18 25.63
#